data_AF-A0A2H0SDJ6-F1
#
_entry.id   AF-A0A2H0SDJ6-F1
#
_cell.length_a   1.000
_cell.length_b   1.000
_cell.length_c   1.000
_cell.angle_alpha   90.00
_cell.angle_beta   90.00
_cell.angle_gamma   90.00
#
_symmetry.space_group_name_H-M   'P 1'
#
loop_
_entity.id
_entity.type
_entity.pdbx_description
1 polymer ?
#
loop_
_entity_poly.entity_id
_entity_poly.type
_entity_poly.pdbx_seq_one_letter_code
_entity_poly.pdbx_strand_id
1 'polypeptide(L)'
;MQVNTLIIGHVPLLETTGIKPKEVRDDEYFKELISQFDLGTLHYTNWKDWKTVSDEIDPLVIIYFGGEYQAEEVKRDKNDALIYVADDAGSVFRRKAECEEKKERNVRILTEVESIVQKIRNDGEREVEAVRKFSAMSYNDMYKMIKEAIIGDNEELRTKAWGLLMDNDGHKNFVWMRVQLMAEVWEHADGKNREKLMCMSMERHTDQGTARKIDNFTDEEGLEYHQYMFLDPLGNDTNYIRRLPFGKKGQDKYAYENLLEKNEIPTNYLRVQVEANSLREQWDNYLVSEGAKVQRVLEEWKNDPSKSKKDLGVVPWSESDDVDEPLTERELGSLKKFLKKHSLNASSELFKEDKKM
;
A
#
# COMPACT_ATOMS: atom_id res chain seq x y z
N MET A 1 -34.98 5.07 -13.20
CA MET A 1 -34.23 6.06 -13.98
C MET A 1 -33.32 5.33 -14.96
N GLN A 2 -33.17 5.82 -16.19
CA GLN A 2 -32.29 5.19 -17.18
C GLN A 2 -30.87 5.74 -17.01
N VAL A 3 -29.88 4.86 -16.94
CA VAL A 3 -28.45 5.21 -16.87
C VAL A 3 -27.81 4.72 -18.16
N ASN A 4 -27.30 5.65 -18.98
CA ASN A 4 -26.62 5.32 -20.23
C ASN A 4 -25.15 5.00 -19.96
N THR A 5 -24.72 3.83 -20.43
CA THR A 5 -23.35 3.35 -20.36
C THR A 5 -22.80 3.17 -21.77
N LEU A 6 -21.70 3.85 -22.07
CA LEU A 6 -21.01 3.73 -23.36
C LEU A 6 -19.90 2.69 -23.26
N ILE A 7 -19.92 1.71 -24.17
CA ILE A 7 -18.87 0.73 -24.33
C ILE A 7 -18.05 1.11 -25.57
N ILE A 8 -16.78 1.44 -25.36
CA ILE A 8 -15.83 1.78 -26.42
C ILE A 8 -14.87 0.61 -26.62
N GLY A 9 -14.78 0.12 -27.86
CA GLY A 9 -13.82 -0.92 -28.24
C GLY A 9 -14.39 -2.29 -28.52
N HIS A 10 -15.67 -2.47 -28.23
CA HIS A 10 -16.42 -3.65 -28.59
C HIS A 10 -17.70 -3.20 -29.29
N VAL A 11 -17.93 -3.74 -30.50
CA VAL A 11 -19.18 -3.60 -31.24
C VAL A 11 -19.71 -5.01 -31.46
N PRO A 12 -20.86 -5.38 -30.88
CA PRO A 12 -21.41 -6.72 -31.00
C PRO A 12 -21.63 -7.13 -32.46
N LEU A 13 -21.20 -8.33 -32.81
CA LEU A 13 -21.47 -8.87 -34.14
C LEU A 13 -22.94 -9.28 -34.26
N LEU A 14 -23.57 -8.87 -35.36
CA LEU A 14 -24.94 -9.26 -35.72
C LEU A 14 -24.98 -10.65 -36.40
N GLU A 15 -23.97 -10.97 -37.21
CA GLU A 15 -23.81 -12.25 -37.89
C GLU A 15 -22.34 -12.70 -37.83
N THR A 16 -22.12 -14.02 -37.74
CA THR A 16 -20.78 -14.62 -37.64
C THR A 16 -20.31 -15.25 -38.95
N THR A 17 -21.17 -15.32 -39.97
CA THR A 17 -20.85 -15.94 -41.26
C THR A 17 -19.76 -15.16 -41.99
N GLY A 18 -18.64 -15.81 -42.31
CA GLY A 18 -17.52 -15.19 -43.04
C GLY A 18 -16.61 -14.30 -42.19
N ILE A 19 -16.88 -14.19 -40.89
CA ILE A 19 -16.03 -13.47 -39.92
C ILE A 19 -14.88 -14.35 -39.45
N LYS A 20 -13.72 -13.77 -39.14
CA LYS A 20 -12.55 -14.56 -38.73
C LYS A 20 -12.82 -15.23 -37.38
N PRO A 21 -12.35 -16.48 -37.15
CA PRO A 21 -12.56 -17.17 -35.88
C PRO A 21 -12.12 -16.39 -34.63
N LYS A 22 -11.05 -15.58 -34.76
CA LYS A 22 -10.59 -14.70 -33.69
C LYS A 22 -11.62 -13.64 -33.32
N GLU A 23 -12.24 -13.00 -34.30
CA GLU A 23 -13.23 -11.94 -34.09
C GLU A 23 -14.52 -12.52 -33.49
N VAL A 24 -14.91 -13.73 -33.90
CA VAL A 24 -16.04 -14.46 -33.30
C VAL A 24 -15.77 -14.77 -31.82
N ARG A 25 -14.59 -15.32 -31.50
CA ARG A 25 -14.19 -15.58 -30.11
C ARG A 25 -14.19 -14.31 -29.25
N ASP A 26 -13.65 -13.22 -29.78
CA ASP A 26 -13.55 -11.94 -29.06
C ASP A 26 -14.96 -11.38 -28.78
N ASP A 27 -15.90 -11.49 -29.73
CA ASP A 27 -17.31 -11.13 -29.58
C ASP A 27 -18.05 -12.01 -28.56
N GLU A 28 -17.87 -13.33 -28.63
CA GLU A 28 -18.45 -14.29 -27.67
C GLU A 28 -17.99 -14.00 -26.24
N TYR A 29 -16.69 -13.75 -26.06
CA TYR A 29 -16.13 -13.40 -24.75
C TYR A 29 -16.77 -12.14 -24.17
N PHE A 30 -16.90 -11.06 -24.95
CA PHE A 30 -17.49 -9.83 -24.44
C PHE A 30 -18.99 -9.97 -24.19
N LYS A 31 -19.73 -10.67 -25.06
CA LYS A 31 -21.15 -10.95 -24.85
C LYS A 31 -21.37 -11.73 -23.55
N GLU A 32 -20.60 -12.80 -23.33
CA GLU A 32 -20.66 -13.59 -22.11
C GLU A 32 -20.33 -12.74 -20.88
N LEU A 33 -19.23 -11.98 -20.92
CA LEU A 33 -18.79 -11.14 -19.82
C LEU A 33 -19.81 -10.05 -19.48
N ILE A 34 -20.28 -9.28 -20.46
CA ILE A 34 -21.17 -8.14 -20.25
C ILE A 34 -22.56 -8.60 -19.80
N SER A 35 -23.05 -9.74 -20.31
CA SER A 35 -24.39 -10.25 -19.96
C SER A 35 -24.55 -10.65 -18.49
N GLN A 36 -23.44 -10.78 -17.76
CA GLN A 36 -23.44 -11.12 -16.34
C GLN A 36 -23.81 -9.94 -15.44
N PHE A 37 -23.82 -8.70 -15.96
CA PHE A 37 -23.95 -7.48 -15.16
C PHE A 37 -25.06 -6.57 -15.70
N ASP A 38 -25.84 -5.96 -14.80
CA ASP A 38 -26.80 -4.91 -15.15
C ASP A 38 -26.12 -3.54 -15.19
N LEU A 39 -25.48 -3.26 -16.33
CA LEU A 39 -24.69 -2.05 -16.55
C LEU A 39 -25.52 -0.87 -17.06
N GLY A 40 -26.86 -0.90 -16.99
CA GLY A 40 -27.67 0.17 -17.57
C GLY A 40 -28.08 -0.05 -19.02
N THR A 41 -28.39 1.05 -19.70
CA THR A 41 -28.61 1.03 -21.14
C THR A 41 -27.27 1.10 -21.84
N LEU A 42 -26.92 0.00 -22.50
CA LEU A 42 -25.65 -0.17 -23.18
C LEU A 42 -25.71 0.41 -24.59
N HIS A 43 -24.71 1.25 -24.90
CA HIS A 43 -24.45 1.76 -26.24
C HIS A 43 -23.05 1.34 -26.64
N TYR A 44 -22.87 0.89 -27.88
CA TYR A 44 -21.61 0.31 -28.34
C TYR A 44 -21.02 1.16 -29.45
N THR A 45 -19.70 1.38 -29.40
CA THR A 45 -18.99 2.11 -30.43
C THR A 45 -17.55 1.64 -30.58
N ASN A 46 -16.96 1.93 -31.73
CA ASN A 46 -15.55 1.70 -31.99
C ASN A 46 -14.70 2.92 -31.58
N TRP A 47 -13.37 2.78 -31.69
CA TRP A 47 -12.40 3.82 -31.32
C TRP A 47 -12.47 5.12 -32.13
N LYS A 48 -13.14 5.11 -33.28
CA LYS A 48 -13.20 6.26 -34.20
C LYS A 48 -14.46 7.10 -34.01
N ASP A 49 -15.57 6.43 -33.71
CA ASP A 49 -16.89 7.05 -33.72
C ASP A 49 -17.41 7.40 -32.32
N TRP A 50 -16.61 7.17 -31.28
CA TRP A 50 -17.06 7.31 -29.90
C TRP A 50 -17.44 8.74 -29.52
N LYS A 51 -16.80 9.77 -30.10
CA LYS A 51 -17.13 11.18 -29.80
C LYS A 51 -18.57 11.49 -30.17
N THR A 52 -18.95 11.16 -31.41
CA THR A 52 -20.31 11.35 -31.92
C THR A 52 -21.33 10.61 -31.07
N VAL A 53 -21.08 9.32 -30.77
CA VAL A 53 -21.99 8.51 -29.95
C VAL A 53 -22.09 9.07 -28.52
N SER A 54 -20.98 9.50 -27.94
CA SER A 54 -20.93 10.09 -26.60
C SER A 54 -21.75 11.39 -26.53
N ASP A 55 -21.67 12.25 -27.55
CA ASP A 55 -22.45 13.49 -27.60
C ASP A 55 -23.95 13.23 -27.74
N GLU A 56 -24.33 12.18 -28.48
CA GLU A 56 -25.73 11.81 -28.70
C GLU A 56 -26.40 11.21 -27.45
N ILE A 57 -25.71 10.30 -26.76
CA ILE A 57 -26.32 9.54 -25.64
C ILE A 57 -26.03 10.17 -24.27
N ASP A 58 -25.08 11.10 -24.21
CA ASP A 58 -24.56 11.75 -22.99
C ASP A 58 -24.33 10.75 -21.83
N PRO A 59 -23.38 9.81 -21.99
CA PRO A 59 -23.22 8.70 -21.06
C PRO A 59 -22.77 9.20 -19.68
N LEU A 60 -23.25 8.53 -18.64
CA LEU A 60 -22.78 8.77 -17.26
C LEU A 60 -21.57 7.89 -16.94
N VAL A 61 -21.52 6.70 -17.54
CA VAL A 61 -20.45 5.72 -17.39
C VAL A 61 -19.90 5.38 -18.77
N ILE A 62 -18.59 5.29 -18.89
CA ILE A 62 -17.88 4.83 -20.08
C ILE A 62 -16.96 3.69 -19.69
N ILE A 63 -17.06 2.56 -20.40
CA ILE A 63 -16.17 1.42 -20.27
C ILE A 63 -15.30 1.36 -21.53
N TYR A 64 -14.00 1.53 -21.36
CA TYR A 64 -13.03 1.61 -22.44
C TYR A 64 -12.17 0.34 -22.50
N PHE A 65 -12.31 -0.46 -23.55
CA PHE A 65 -11.59 -1.74 -23.75
C PHE A 65 -10.33 -1.62 -24.60
N GLY A 66 -9.36 -0.76 -24.23
CA GLY A 66 -8.26 -0.44 -25.15
C GLY A 66 -6.98 0.08 -24.51
N GLY A 67 -6.88 0.04 -23.18
CA GLY A 67 -5.72 0.51 -22.41
C GLY A 67 -5.83 1.96 -21.90
N GLU A 68 -4.97 2.31 -20.94
CA GLU A 68 -5.02 3.58 -20.20
C GLU A 68 -4.75 4.81 -21.07
N TYR A 69 -3.80 4.72 -22.02
CA TYR A 69 -3.35 5.87 -22.80
C TYR A 69 -4.48 6.50 -23.63
N GLN A 70 -5.24 5.68 -24.35
CA GLN A 70 -6.33 6.18 -25.19
C GLN A 70 -7.57 6.53 -24.35
N ALA A 71 -7.77 5.90 -23.18
CA ALA A 71 -8.82 6.30 -22.26
C ALA A 71 -8.63 7.74 -21.73
N GLU A 72 -7.38 8.24 -21.66
CA GLU A 72 -7.13 9.64 -21.33
C GLU A 72 -7.71 10.61 -22.36
N GLU A 73 -7.72 10.26 -23.65
CA GLU A 73 -8.35 11.08 -24.68
C GLU A 73 -9.85 11.20 -24.40
N VAL A 74 -10.49 10.06 -24.14
CA VAL A 74 -11.91 10.01 -23.74
C VAL A 74 -12.17 10.87 -22.51
N LYS A 75 -11.29 10.82 -21.50
CA LYS A 75 -11.43 11.63 -20.29
C LYS A 75 -11.29 13.13 -20.54
N ARG A 76 -10.46 13.53 -21.50
CA ARG A 76 -10.25 14.95 -21.83
C ARG A 76 -11.45 15.54 -22.56
N ASP A 77 -12.06 14.81 -23.50
CA ASP A 77 -13.25 15.31 -24.19
C ASP A 77 -14.54 15.14 -23.35
N LYS A 78 -14.70 14.01 -22.65
CA LYS A 78 -15.89 13.70 -21.83
C LYS A 78 -15.53 13.57 -20.36
N ASN A 79 -15.18 14.70 -19.74
CA ASN A 79 -14.66 14.75 -18.38
C ASN A 79 -15.74 14.52 -17.30
N ASP A 80 -17.01 14.73 -17.61
CA ASP A 80 -18.14 14.59 -16.70
C ASP A 80 -18.72 13.16 -16.62
N ALA A 81 -18.12 12.20 -17.34
CA ALA A 81 -18.44 10.78 -17.22
C ALA A 81 -17.43 10.02 -16.34
N LEU A 82 -17.89 8.96 -15.68
CA LEU A 82 -17.05 7.99 -15.00
C LEU A 82 -16.42 7.07 -16.05
N ILE A 83 -15.09 7.02 -16.11
CA ILE A 83 -14.36 6.24 -17.11
C ILE A 83 -13.67 5.06 -16.45
N TYR A 84 -14.02 3.87 -16.89
CA TYR A 84 -13.46 2.60 -16.46
C TYR A 84 -12.64 1.99 -17.60
N VAL A 85 -11.40 1.59 -17.32
CA VAL A 85 -10.50 1.01 -18.31
C VAL A 85 -10.40 -0.49 -18.08
N ALA A 86 -10.86 -1.26 -19.06
CA ALA A 86 -10.86 -2.71 -19.03
C ALA A 86 -9.92 -3.30 -20.09
N ASP A 87 -9.51 -4.55 -19.89
CA ASP A 87 -8.66 -5.29 -20.82
C ASP A 87 -9.44 -5.71 -22.06
N ASP A 88 -8.92 -5.39 -23.25
CA ASP A 88 -9.49 -5.80 -24.52
C ASP A 88 -9.28 -7.30 -24.78
N ALA A 89 -10.12 -7.93 -25.61
CA ALA A 89 -10.03 -9.37 -25.88
C ALA A 89 -8.65 -9.76 -26.46
N GLY A 90 -8.04 -8.90 -27.27
CA GLY A 90 -6.68 -9.07 -27.76
C GLY A 90 -5.64 -9.10 -26.64
N SER A 91 -5.74 -8.20 -25.64
CA SER A 91 -4.91 -8.21 -24.43
C SER A 91 -5.15 -9.45 -23.57
N VAL A 92 -6.41 -9.81 -23.31
CA VAL A 92 -6.81 -10.97 -22.49
C VAL A 92 -6.21 -12.26 -23.05
N PHE A 93 -6.40 -12.51 -24.35
CA PHE A 93 -5.97 -13.76 -24.98
C PHE A 93 -4.52 -13.74 -25.50
N ARG A 94 -3.75 -12.67 -25.25
CA ARG A 94 -2.36 -12.56 -25.74
C ARG A 94 -1.42 -13.59 -25.12
N ARG A 95 -1.57 -13.85 -23.82
CA ARG A 95 -0.72 -14.76 -23.04
C ARG A 95 -1.58 -15.67 -22.17
N LYS A 96 -1.48 -16.98 -22.39
CA LYS A 96 -2.29 -17.98 -21.67
C LYS A 96 -2.13 -17.91 -20.15
N ALA A 97 -0.92 -17.61 -19.66
CA ALA A 97 -0.65 -17.51 -18.22
C ALA A 97 -1.32 -16.31 -17.53
N GLU A 98 -1.64 -15.24 -18.27
CA GLU A 98 -2.22 -14.00 -17.74
C GLU A 98 -3.74 -13.92 -18.01
N CYS A 99 -4.31 -14.90 -18.71
CA CYS A 99 -5.67 -14.87 -19.21
C CYS A 99 -6.70 -14.77 -18.07
N GLU A 100 -6.59 -15.62 -17.06
CA GLU A 100 -7.55 -15.64 -15.94
C GLU A 100 -7.44 -14.39 -15.08
N GLU A 101 -6.21 -13.89 -14.82
CA GLU A 101 -5.99 -12.65 -14.08
C GLU A 101 -6.68 -11.44 -14.76
N LYS A 102 -6.57 -11.33 -16.09
CA LYS A 102 -7.21 -10.24 -16.85
C LYS A 102 -8.73 -10.37 -16.90
N LYS A 103 -9.26 -11.60 -16.99
CA LYS A 103 -10.70 -11.83 -16.87
C LYS A 103 -11.22 -11.43 -15.50
N GLU A 104 -10.54 -11.82 -14.43
CA GLU A 104 -10.88 -11.44 -13.06
C GLU A 104 -10.82 -9.93 -12.85
N ARG A 105 -9.85 -9.25 -13.48
CA ARG A 105 -9.80 -7.78 -13.49
C ARG A 105 -11.02 -7.17 -14.17
N ASN A 106 -11.40 -7.66 -15.34
CA ASN A 106 -12.61 -7.19 -16.04
C ASN A 106 -13.87 -7.43 -15.21
N VAL A 107 -14.00 -8.60 -14.56
CA VAL A 107 -15.12 -8.90 -13.64
C VAL A 107 -15.18 -7.90 -12.48
N ARG A 108 -14.04 -7.59 -11.85
CA ARG A 108 -13.98 -6.60 -10.76
C ARG A 108 -14.46 -5.22 -11.22
N ILE A 109 -14.00 -4.77 -12.39
CA ILE A 109 -14.39 -3.48 -12.98
C ILE A 109 -15.90 -3.45 -13.22
N LEU A 110 -16.46 -4.48 -13.86
CA LEU A 110 -17.88 -4.51 -14.19
C LEU A 110 -18.77 -4.64 -12.95
N THR A 111 -18.29 -5.33 -11.91
CA THR A 111 -18.97 -5.40 -10.60
C THR A 111 -19.06 -4.02 -9.95
N GLU A 112 -17.97 -3.25 -9.99
CA GLU A 112 -17.96 -1.87 -9.47
C GLU A 112 -18.92 -0.97 -10.26
N VAL A 113 -18.88 -1.05 -11.59
CA VAL A 113 -19.78 -0.28 -12.46
C VAL A 113 -21.25 -0.62 -12.16
N GLU A 114 -21.60 -1.90 -12.05
CA GLU A 114 -22.96 -2.34 -11.70
C GLU A 114 -23.40 -1.74 -10.36
N SER A 115 -22.55 -1.80 -9.33
CA SER A 115 -22.83 -1.22 -8.01
C SER A 115 -23.15 0.28 -8.09
N ILE A 116 -22.37 1.03 -8.88
CA ILE A 116 -22.58 2.46 -9.11
C ILE A 116 -23.88 2.73 -9.86
N VAL A 117 -24.14 1.97 -10.94
CA VAL A 117 -25.38 2.09 -11.72
C VAL A 117 -26.59 1.82 -10.84
N GLN A 118 -26.56 0.79 -9.99
CA GLN A 118 -27.65 0.49 -9.07
C GLN A 118 -27.83 1.59 -8.02
N LYS A 119 -26.75 2.11 -7.44
CA LYS A 119 -26.81 3.22 -6.49
C LYS A 119 -27.48 4.45 -7.10
N ILE A 120 -27.06 4.83 -8.31
CA ILE A 120 -27.61 5.98 -9.04
C ILE A 120 -29.10 5.79 -9.34
N ARG A 121 -29.51 4.57 -9.73
CA ARG A 121 -30.92 4.25 -9.96
C ARG A 121 -31.78 4.37 -8.70
N ASN A 122 -31.23 4.01 -7.54
CA ASN A 122 -31.92 4.06 -6.25
C ASN A 122 -32.03 5.50 -5.70
N ASP A 123 -30.97 6.30 -5.83
CA ASP A 123 -30.86 7.62 -5.23
C ASP A 123 -31.47 8.75 -6.10
N GLY A 124 -31.67 8.48 -7.40
CA GLY A 124 -32.41 9.35 -8.33
C GLY A 124 -31.59 10.48 -8.95
N GLU A 125 -32.27 11.50 -9.51
CA GLU A 125 -31.66 12.52 -10.38
C GLU A 125 -30.59 13.37 -9.69
N ARG A 126 -30.70 13.63 -8.38
CA ARG A 126 -29.69 14.40 -7.64
C ARG A 126 -28.34 13.69 -7.60
N GLU A 127 -28.34 12.36 -7.58
CA GLU A 127 -27.10 11.57 -7.60
C GLU A 127 -26.43 11.65 -8.97
N VAL A 128 -27.18 11.76 -10.06
CA VAL A 128 -26.62 11.94 -11.41
C VAL A 128 -25.82 13.23 -11.50
N GLU A 129 -26.38 14.35 -11.03
CA GLU A 129 -25.69 15.64 -11.03
C GLU A 129 -24.44 15.59 -10.13
N ALA A 130 -24.54 14.95 -8.97
CA ALA A 130 -23.41 14.76 -8.07
C ALA A 130 -22.29 13.92 -8.71
N VAL A 131 -22.63 12.81 -9.39
CA VAL A 131 -21.68 11.94 -10.08
C VAL A 131 -21.02 12.66 -11.26
N ARG A 132 -21.77 13.42 -12.05
CA ARG A 132 -21.19 14.23 -13.13
C ARG A 132 -20.23 15.28 -12.60
N LYS A 133 -20.65 16.00 -11.55
CA LYS A 133 -19.81 16.99 -10.88
C LYS A 133 -18.54 16.36 -10.34
N PHE A 134 -18.64 15.21 -9.66
CA PHE A 134 -17.51 14.45 -9.14
C PHE A 134 -16.56 14.00 -10.26
N SER A 135 -17.11 13.42 -11.34
CA SER A 135 -16.34 12.97 -12.50
C SER A 135 -15.54 14.09 -13.14
N ALA A 136 -16.13 15.28 -13.23
CA ALA A 136 -15.51 16.47 -13.80
C ALA A 136 -14.50 17.16 -12.87
N MET A 137 -14.39 16.76 -11.60
CA MET A 137 -13.48 17.41 -10.66
C MET A 137 -12.02 17.20 -11.09
N SER A 138 -11.27 18.29 -11.12
CA SER A 138 -9.82 18.21 -11.22
C SER A 138 -9.24 17.62 -9.94
N TYR A 139 -7.97 17.21 -9.99
CA TYR A 139 -7.21 16.87 -8.80
C TYR A 139 -7.31 17.96 -7.71
N ASN A 140 -7.19 19.23 -8.09
CA ASN A 140 -7.24 20.35 -7.15
C ASN A 140 -8.64 20.51 -6.52
N ASP A 141 -9.71 20.27 -7.29
CA ASP A 141 -11.07 20.35 -6.76
C ASP A 141 -11.35 19.22 -5.76
N MET A 142 -10.96 17.99 -6.10
CA MET A 142 -11.06 16.85 -5.20
C MET A 142 -10.23 17.07 -3.92
N TYR A 143 -8.98 17.54 -4.07
CA TYR A 143 -8.10 17.82 -2.94
C TYR A 143 -8.70 18.89 -2.02
N LYS A 144 -9.22 19.98 -2.58
CA LYS A 144 -9.90 21.03 -1.82
C LYS A 144 -11.11 20.50 -1.07
N MET A 145 -11.96 19.71 -1.73
CA MET A 145 -13.15 19.09 -1.12
C MET A 145 -12.75 18.19 0.07
N ILE A 146 -11.75 17.33 -0.11
CA ILE A 146 -11.26 16.44 0.95
C ILE A 146 -10.69 17.26 2.11
N LYS A 147 -9.86 18.27 1.82
CA LYS A 147 -9.28 19.17 2.83
C LYS A 147 -10.36 19.88 3.64
N GLU A 148 -11.38 20.43 2.98
CA GLU A 148 -12.53 21.08 3.63
C GLU A 148 -13.33 20.10 4.50
N ALA A 149 -13.53 18.86 4.03
CA ALA A 149 -14.20 17.82 4.82
C ALA A 149 -13.41 17.42 6.07
N ILE A 150 -12.08 17.39 5.99
CA ILE A 150 -11.21 17.03 7.13
C ILE A 150 -11.18 18.14 8.19
N ILE A 151 -11.09 19.41 7.78
CA ILE A 151 -11.03 20.54 8.71
C ILE A 151 -12.41 20.95 9.25
N GLY A 152 -13.48 20.52 8.60
CA GLY A 152 -14.84 20.84 8.98
C GLY A 152 -15.29 20.17 10.30
N ASP A 153 -16.39 20.68 10.83
CA ASP A 153 -16.97 20.20 12.09
C ASP A 153 -17.81 18.92 11.95
N ASN A 154 -18.13 18.51 10.71
CA ASN A 154 -18.92 17.31 10.45
C ASN A 154 -18.06 16.05 10.58
N GLU A 155 -18.23 15.34 11.71
CA GLU A 155 -17.47 14.13 12.04
C GLU A 155 -17.67 12.97 11.06
N GLU A 156 -18.88 12.80 10.53
CA GLU A 156 -19.18 11.76 9.55
C GLU A 156 -18.43 12.01 8.24
N LEU A 157 -18.47 13.25 7.74
CA LEU A 157 -17.74 13.63 6.52
C LEU A 157 -16.24 13.55 6.72
N ARG A 158 -15.73 13.99 7.86
CA ARG A 158 -14.32 13.86 8.23
C ARG A 158 -13.87 12.40 8.24
N THR A 159 -14.67 11.50 8.81
CA THR A 159 -14.39 10.06 8.84
C THR A 159 -14.37 9.47 7.43
N LYS A 160 -15.34 9.82 6.57
CA LYS A 160 -15.38 9.38 5.17
C LYS A 160 -14.18 9.89 4.38
N ALA A 161 -13.79 11.15 4.55
CA ALA A 161 -12.63 11.73 3.90
C ALA A 161 -11.32 11.02 4.28
N TRP A 162 -11.15 10.71 5.57
CA TRP A 162 -10.02 9.89 6.01
C TRP A 162 -10.06 8.47 5.46
N GLY A 163 -11.25 7.85 5.40
CA GLY A 163 -11.43 6.55 4.76
C GLY A 163 -10.96 6.55 3.31
N LEU A 164 -11.36 7.55 2.52
CA LEU A 164 -10.94 7.71 1.12
C LEU A 164 -9.42 7.89 0.98
N LEU A 165 -8.79 8.68 1.86
CA LEU A 165 -7.33 8.89 1.81
C LEU A 165 -6.51 7.66 2.24
N MET A 166 -7.12 6.74 3.00
CA MET A 166 -6.45 5.53 3.49
C MET A 166 -6.73 4.30 2.62
N ASP A 167 -7.68 4.39 1.69
CA ASP A 167 -7.93 3.37 0.69
C ASP A 167 -6.80 3.36 -0.37
N ASN A 168 -5.87 2.42 -0.22
CA ASN A 168 -4.75 2.26 -1.13
C ASN A 168 -5.15 1.55 -2.44
N ASP A 169 -6.32 0.91 -2.49
CA ASP A 169 -6.84 0.21 -3.67
C ASP A 169 -7.76 1.12 -4.51
N GLY A 170 -8.17 2.27 -3.96
CA GLY A 170 -8.94 3.30 -4.64
C GLY A 170 -8.14 4.10 -5.68
N HIS A 171 -8.64 5.30 -6.02
CA HIS A 171 -8.02 6.15 -7.04
C HIS A 171 -6.58 6.55 -6.65
N LYS A 172 -5.60 6.31 -7.54
CA LYS A 172 -4.17 6.67 -7.36
C LYS A 172 -3.93 8.11 -6.88
N ASN A 173 -4.85 9.04 -7.18
CA ASN A 173 -4.79 10.42 -6.74
C ASN A 173 -4.91 10.57 -5.21
N PHE A 174 -5.64 9.70 -4.52
CA PHE A 174 -5.80 9.78 -3.07
C PHE A 174 -4.49 9.54 -2.31
N VAL A 175 -3.62 8.66 -2.82
CA VAL A 175 -2.26 8.47 -2.29
C VAL A 175 -1.47 9.77 -2.37
N TRP A 176 -1.53 10.45 -3.52
CA TRP A 176 -0.86 11.74 -3.71
C TRP A 176 -1.47 12.85 -2.86
N MET A 177 -2.79 12.89 -2.73
CA MET A 177 -3.48 13.85 -1.85
C MET A 177 -3.10 13.66 -0.39
N ARG A 178 -2.95 12.41 0.08
CA ARG A 178 -2.46 12.11 1.43
C ARG A 178 -1.04 12.64 1.63
N VAL A 179 -0.14 12.42 0.67
CA VAL A 179 1.23 12.93 0.71
C VAL A 179 1.25 14.47 0.69
N GLN A 180 0.44 15.09 -0.16
CA GLN A 180 0.33 16.54 -0.23
C GLN A 180 -0.21 17.15 1.08
N LEU A 181 -1.27 16.56 1.65
CA LEU A 181 -1.83 17.00 2.92
C LEU A 181 -0.78 16.96 4.04
N MET A 182 -0.04 15.86 4.11
CA MET A 182 1.06 15.68 5.06
C MET A 182 2.19 16.72 4.86
N ALA A 183 2.57 16.99 3.62
CA ALA A 183 3.57 18.00 3.29
C ALA A 183 3.11 19.42 3.64
N GLU A 184 1.86 19.79 3.34
CA GLU A 184 1.28 21.09 3.68
C GLU A 184 1.20 21.28 5.20
N VAL A 185 0.82 20.24 5.95
CA VAL A 185 0.81 20.28 7.43
C VAL A 185 2.21 20.56 7.97
N TRP A 186 3.25 19.94 7.41
CA TRP A 186 4.64 20.26 7.77
C TRP A 186 5.01 21.70 7.41
N GLU A 187 4.75 22.11 6.16
CA GLU A 187 5.13 23.41 5.63
C GLU A 187 4.56 24.58 6.42
N HIS A 188 3.32 24.43 6.92
CA HIS A 188 2.60 25.44 7.68
C HIS A 188 2.67 25.28 9.21
N ALA A 189 3.31 24.22 9.71
CA ALA A 189 3.51 24.03 11.14
C ALA A 189 4.63 24.95 11.68
N ASP A 190 4.38 25.54 12.85
CA ASP A 190 5.41 26.19 13.65
C ASP A 190 6.34 25.16 14.32
N GLY A 191 7.42 25.61 14.95
CA GLY A 191 8.39 24.72 15.59
C GLY A 191 7.74 23.71 16.57
N LYS A 192 6.77 24.13 17.40
CA LYS A 192 6.10 23.21 18.33
C LYS A 192 5.28 22.14 17.63
N ASN A 193 4.55 22.47 16.56
CA ASN A 193 3.80 21.45 15.84
C ASN A 193 4.71 20.55 14.99
N ARG A 194 5.85 21.07 14.51
CA ARG A 194 6.89 20.25 13.87
C ARG A 194 7.52 19.26 14.83
N GLU A 195 7.78 19.65 16.08
CA GLU A 195 8.17 18.72 17.14
C GLU A 195 7.15 17.59 17.29
N LYS A 196 5.86 17.92 17.39
CA LYS A 196 4.81 16.89 17.50
C LYS A 196 4.81 15.92 16.31
N LEU A 197 4.92 16.43 15.09
CA LEU A 197 4.98 15.60 13.88
C LEU A 197 6.21 14.68 13.87
N MET A 198 7.37 15.20 14.31
CA MET A 198 8.59 14.41 14.45
C MET A 198 8.48 13.35 15.56
N CYS A 199 7.86 13.69 16.70
CA CYS A 199 7.58 12.73 17.77
C CYS A 199 6.67 11.60 17.28
N MET A 200 5.59 11.92 16.55
CA MET A 200 4.72 10.91 15.94
C MET A 200 5.48 10.01 14.96
N SER A 201 6.42 10.57 14.19
CA SER A 201 7.28 9.75 13.34
C SER A 201 8.23 8.85 14.13
N MET A 202 8.75 9.31 15.25
CA MET A 202 9.57 8.48 16.15
C MET A 202 8.75 7.43 16.90
N GLU A 203 7.46 7.69 17.18
CA GLU A 203 6.55 6.69 17.73
C GLU A 203 6.42 5.48 16.79
N ARG A 204 6.47 5.70 15.48
CA ARG A 204 6.52 4.60 14.50
C ARG A 204 7.75 3.69 14.70
N HIS A 205 8.92 4.27 14.99
CA HIS A 205 10.10 3.47 15.33
C HIS A 205 9.90 2.67 16.61
N THR A 206 9.24 3.26 17.62
CA THR A 206 8.98 2.57 18.89
C THR A 206 7.95 1.46 18.74
N ASP A 207 6.88 1.69 17.98
CA ASP A 207 5.83 0.71 17.72
C ASP A 207 6.35 -0.49 16.92
N GLN A 208 7.30 -0.25 16.01
CA GLN A 208 7.97 -1.30 15.24
C GLN A 208 9.07 -2.03 16.03
N GLY A 209 9.35 -1.59 17.26
CA GLY A 209 10.40 -2.15 18.11
C GLY A 209 11.83 -1.84 17.62
N THR A 210 11.99 -0.81 16.78
CA THR A 210 13.31 -0.41 16.24
C THR A 210 14.03 0.63 17.11
N ALA A 211 13.28 1.31 17.98
CA ALA A 211 13.83 2.21 18.99
C ALA A 211 13.00 2.14 20.27
N ARG A 212 13.54 2.66 21.38
CA ARG A 212 12.78 2.92 22.62
C ARG A 212 13.03 4.34 23.09
N LYS A 213 12.00 4.97 23.65
CA LYS A 213 12.15 6.29 24.28
C LYS A 213 12.93 6.14 25.59
N ILE A 214 13.88 7.05 25.81
CA ILE A 214 14.62 7.17 27.08
C ILE A 214 14.37 8.57 27.66
N ASP A 215 14.95 8.84 28.84
CA ASP A 215 14.76 10.11 29.52
C ASP A 215 15.17 11.30 28.64
N ASN A 216 14.48 12.43 28.82
CA ASN A 216 14.82 13.64 28.08
C ASN A 216 16.20 14.14 28.50
N PHE A 217 16.84 14.86 27.59
CA PHE A 217 18.17 15.43 27.79
C PHE A 217 18.13 16.93 27.63
N THR A 218 18.92 17.61 28.45
CA THR A 218 19.16 19.05 28.34
C THR A 218 20.65 19.24 28.07
N ASP A 219 20.99 19.97 27.01
CA ASP A 219 22.38 20.28 26.69
C ASP A 219 22.93 21.46 27.51
N GLU A 220 24.21 21.77 27.32
CA GLU A 220 24.91 22.85 28.00
C GLU A 220 24.34 24.25 27.65
N GLU A 221 23.68 24.37 26.50
CA GLU A 221 23.00 25.60 26.05
C GLU A 221 21.58 25.72 26.63
N GLY A 222 21.13 24.73 27.41
CA GLY A 222 19.80 24.68 28.01
C GLY A 222 18.69 24.25 27.03
N LEU A 223 19.04 23.68 25.87
CA LEU A 223 18.07 23.13 24.92
C LEU A 223 17.65 21.73 25.37
N GLU A 224 16.35 21.48 25.31
CA GLU A 224 15.74 20.20 25.68
C GLU A 224 15.52 19.30 24.46
N TYR A 225 15.68 17.99 24.65
CA TYR A 225 15.56 16.97 23.61
C TYR A 225 14.79 15.76 24.09
N HIS A 226 13.93 15.22 23.22
CA HIS A 226 13.41 13.86 23.35
C HIS A 226 14.50 12.90 22.89
N GLN A 227 14.74 11.84 23.65
CA GLN A 227 15.79 10.87 23.31
C GLN A 227 15.20 9.51 22.95
N TYR A 228 15.76 8.92 21.91
CA TYR A 228 15.39 7.60 21.42
C TYR A 228 16.65 6.76 21.22
N MET A 229 16.75 5.64 21.95
CA MET A 229 17.80 4.64 21.79
C MET A 229 17.39 3.66 20.70
N PHE A 230 18.19 3.52 19.64
CA PHE A 230 17.95 2.53 18.61
C PHE A 230 18.39 1.16 19.06
N LEU A 231 17.62 0.16 18.65
CA LEU A 231 17.85 -1.23 18.97
C LEU A 231 18.49 -1.96 17.78
N ASP A 232 19.06 -3.12 18.03
CA ASP A 232 19.43 -4.08 17.00
C ASP A 232 18.23 -4.99 16.66
N PRO A 233 18.31 -5.84 15.62
CA PRO A 233 17.22 -6.76 15.27
C PRO A 233 16.81 -7.73 16.39
N LEU A 234 17.65 -7.92 17.39
CA LEU A 234 17.41 -8.81 18.54
C LEU A 234 16.80 -8.06 19.74
N GLY A 235 16.77 -6.73 19.68
CA GLY A 235 16.22 -5.83 20.70
C GLY A 235 17.26 -5.28 21.68
N ASN A 236 18.56 -5.37 21.38
CA ASN A 236 19.62 -4.83 22.23
C ASN A 236 19.95 -3.38 21.87
N ASP A 237 20.37 -2.59 22.85
CA ASP A 237 20.77 -1.19 22.63
C ASP A 237 22.01 -1.12 21.71
N THR A 238 21.92 -0.32 20.64
CA THR A 238 23.03 -0.09 19.70
C THR A 238 23.99 1.02 20.15
N ASN A 239 23.67 1.69 21.26
CA ASN A 239 24.28 2.95 21.69
C ASN A 239 24.13 4.12 20.69
N TYR A 240 23.30 3.97 19.65
CA TYR A 240 22.92 5.07 18.78
C TYR A 240 21.68 5.78 19.36
N ILE A 241 21.87 7.02 19.81
CA ILE A 241 20.80 7.85 20.39
C ILE A 241 20.46 8.98 19.42
N ARG A 242 19.19 9.06 19.02
CA ARG A 242 18.65 10.22 18.29
C ARG A 242 18.04 11.20 19.27
N ARG A 243 18.48 12.47 19.20
CA ARG A 243 18.04 13.56 20.08
C ARG A 243 17.17 14.55 19.33
N LEU A 244 15.86 14.42 19.46
CA LEU A 244 14.90 15.29 18.80
C LEU A 244 14.67 16.57 19.62
N PRO A 245 15.03 17.76 19.12
CA PRO A 245 14.91 19.01 19.88
C PRO A 245 13.45 19.36 20.18
N PHE A 246 13.22 20.01 21.32
CA PHE A 246 11.93 20.57 21.67
C PHE A 246 11.67 21.82 20.83
N GLY A 247 10.49 21.89 20.22
CA GLY A 247 10.00 23.04 19.48
C GLY A 247 9.29 24.02 20.40
N LYS A 248 9.40 25.32 20.09
CA LYS A 248 8.69 26.38 20.81
C LYS A 248 7.47 26.85 20.01
N LYS A 249 6.42 27.26 20.71
CA LYS A 249 5.21 27.82 20.08
C LYS A 249 5.57 29.12 19.37
N GLY A 250 5.16 29.28 18.12
CA GLY A 250 5.48 30.44 17.29
C GLY A 250 6.95 30.52 16.84
N GLN A 251 7.76 29.48 17.10
CA GLN A 251 9.10 29.38 16.53
C GLN A 251 9.01 29.26 15.02
N ASP A 252 9.82 30.06 14.32
CA ASP A 252 9.94 30.00 12.86
C ASP A 252 10.32 28.59 12.39
N LYS A 253 9.76 28.18 11.25
CA LYS A 253 9.94 26.83 10.72
C LYS A 253 11.40 26.52 10.38
N TYR A 254 12.11 27.47 9.79
CA TYR A 254 13.51 27.30 9.40
C TYR A 254 14.41 27.28 10.64
N ALA A 255 14.05 28.06 11.67
CA ALA A 255 14.75 27.99 12.95
C ALA A 255 14.65 26.60 13.61
N TYR A 256 13.50 25.92 13.50
CA TYR A 256 13.37 24.54 13.99
C TYR A 256 14.08 23.53 13.08
N GLU A 257 13.99 23.68 11.75
CA GLU A 257 14.72 22.83 10.79
C GLU A 257 16.23 22.91 11.01
N ASN A 258 16.80 24.09 11.28
CA ASN A 258 18.22 24.25 11.61
C ASN A 258 18.62 23.45 12.86
N LEU A 259 17.73 23.33 13.86
CA LEU A 259 17.99 22.49 15.04
C LEU A 259 18.01 21.01 14.66
N LEU A 260 17.13 20.57 13.76
CA LEU A 260 17.13 19.20 13.24
C LEU A 260 18.43 18.91 12.49
N GLU A 261 18.86 19.80 11.60
CA GLU A 261 20.11 19.65 10.83
C GLU A 261 21.35 19.61 11.74
N LYS A 262 21.44 20.48 12.76
CA LYS A 262 22.51 20.46 13.77
C LYS A 262 22.60 19.11 14.49
N ASN A 263 21.48 18.39 14.62
CA ASN A 263 21.39 17.08 15.26
C ASN A 263 21.37 15.91 14.27
N GLU A 264 21.69 16.15 12.98
CA GLU A 264 21.69 15.16 11.90
C GLU A 264 20.34 14.44 11.73
N ILE A 265 19.24 15.09 12.11
CA ILE A 265 17.89 14.58 11.97
C ILE A 265 17.33 15.04 10.63
N PRO A 266 16.66 14.16 9.85
CA PRO A 266 15.94 14.58 8.66
C PRO A 266 14.99 15.75 8.94
N THR A 267 15.08 16.81 8.15
CA THR A 267 14.22 18.01 8.20
C THR A 267 12.80 17.76 7.66
N ASN A 268 12.38 16.51 7.59
CA ASN A 268 11.04 16.10 7.18
C ASN A 268 10.65 14.84 7.94
N TYR A 269 9.57 14.94 8.71
CA TYR A 269 9.02 13.86 9.51
C TYR A 269 8.61 12.63 8.68
N LEU A 270 8.23 12.80 7.40
CA LEU A 270 7.91 11.68 6.50
C LEU A 270 9.14 10.82 6.22
N ARG A 271 10.33 11.42 6.12
CA ARG A 271 11.57 10.67 5.90
C ARG A 271 11.91 9.78 7.08
N VAL A 272 11.63 10.24 8.31
CA VAL A 272 11.76 9.43 9.53
C VAL A 272 10.79 8.24 9.50
N GLN A 273 9.55 8.42 9.02
CA GLN A 273 8.61 7.29 8.90
C GLN A 273 9.04 6.26 7.85
N VAL A 274 9.58 6.73 6.71
CA VAL A 274 10.11 5.85 5.67
C VAL A 274 11.32 5.07 6.19
N GLU A 275 12.21 5.72 6.94
CA GLU A 275 13.35 5.09 7.61
C GLU A 275 12.89 3.97 8.54
N ALA A 276 11.89 4.22 9.39
CA ALA A 276 11.32 3.20 10.29
C ALA A 276 10.86 1.96 9.51
N ASN A 277 10.04 2.16 8.47
CA ASN A 277 9.53 1.06 7.64
C ASN A 277 10.66 0.28 6.96
N SER A 278 11.64 0.98 6.38
CA SER A 278 12.75 0.32 5.68
C SER A 278 13.63 -0.47 6.64
N LEU A 279 13.92 0.08 7.82
CA LEU A 279 14.71 -0.60 8.84
C LEU A 279 13.99 -1.87 9.32
N ARG A 280 12.67 -1.77 9.56
CA ARG A 280 11.87 -2.93 9.97
C ARG A 280 11.90 -4.04 8.92
N GLU A 281 11.72 -3.70 7.65
CA GLU A 281 11.80 -4.66 6.54
C GLU A 281 13.17 -5.34 6.46
N GLN A 282 14.25 -4.56 6.58
CA GLN A 282 15.62 -5.12 6.62
C GLN A 282 15.80 -6.11 7.78
N TRP A 283 15.25 -5.80 8.96
CA TRP A 283 15.32 -6.67 10.12
C TRP A 283 14.49 -7.92 9.95
N ASP A 284 13.28 -7.82 9.39
CA ASP A 284 12.45 -8.98 9.11
C ASP A 284 13.15 -9.93 8.13
N ASN A 285 13.76 -9.39 7.07
CA ASN A 285 14.57 -10.18 6.13
C ASN A 285 15.79 -10.83 6.80
N TYR A 286 16.49 -10.10 7.67
CA TYR A 286 17.61 -10.62 8.44
C TYR A 286 17.17 -11.77 9.37
N LEU A 287 16.09 -11.58 10.15
CA LEU A 287 15.58 -12.58 11.09
C LEU A 287 15.09 -13.85 10.39
N VAL A 288 14.45 -13.71 9.22
CA VAL A 288 14.07 -14.87 8.38
C VAL A 288 15.32 -15.63 7.92
N SER A 289 16.35 -14.92 7.45
CA SER A 289 17.61 -15.53 7.02
C SER A 289 18.33 -16.25 8.16
N GLU A 290 18.48 -15.60 9.31
CA GLU A 290 19.09 -16.20 10.50
C GLU A 290 18.26 -17.37 11.04
N GLY A 291 16.93 -17.27 11.01
CA GLY A 291 16.04 -18.36 11.37
C GLY A 291 16.28 -19.61 10.53
N ALA A 292 16.45 -19.45 9.21
CA ALA A 292 16.76 -20.56 8.31
C ALA A 292 18.15 -21.18 8.56
N LYS A 293 19.15 -20.36 8.93
CA LYS A 293 20.47 -20.86 9.33
C LYS A 293 20.39 -21.67 10.62
N VAL A 294 19.74 -21.13 11.65
CA VAL A 294 19.54 -21.80 12.95
C VAL A 294 18.76 -23.09 12.78
N GLN A 295 17.71 -23.09 11.95
CA GLN A 295 16.95 -24.30 11.63
C GLN A 295 17.87 -25.39 11.07
N ARG A 296 18.69 -25.07 10.06
CA ARG A 296 19.63 -26.03 9.45
C ARG A 296 20.60 -26.61 10.46
N VAL A 297 21.20 -25.76 11.30
CA VAL A 297 22.10 -26.20 12.38
C VAL A 297 21.41 -27.20 13.30
N LEU A 298 20.18 -26.91 13.73
CA LEU A 298 19.41 -27.77 14.62
C LEU A 298 18.95 -29.07 13.94
N GLU A 299 18.64 -29.04 12.65
CA GLU A 299 18.33 -30.21 11.82
C GLU A 299 19.53 -31.15 11.71
N GLU A 300 20.71 -30.60 11.39
CA GLU A 300 21.94 -31.37 11.29
C GLU A 300 22.39 -31.94 12.63
N TRP A 301 22.31 -31.14 13.70
CA TRP A 301 22.57 -31.60 15.06
C TRP A 301 21.59 -32.70 15.51
N LYS A 302 20.31 -32.60 15.13
CA LYS A 302 19.31 -33.63 15.47
C LYS A 302 19.62 -34.97 14.78
N ASN A 303 20.18 -34.93 13.58
CA ASN A 303 20.60 -36.12 12.84
C ASN A 303 21.90 -36.72 13.40
N ASP A 304 22.85 -35.87 13.81
CA ASP A 304 24.11 -36.28 14.43
C ASP A 304 24.55 -35.28 15.52
N PRO A 305 24.25 -35.56 16.80
CA PRO A 305 24.62 -34.69 17.91
C PRO A 305 26.12 -34.61 18.18
N SER A 306 26.94 -35.48 17.57
CA SER A 306 28.39 -35.52 17.78
C SER A 306 29.18 -34.59 16.88
N LYS A 307 28.52 -33.98 15.88
CA LYS A 307 29.15 -32.98 15.00
C LYS A 307 29.71 -31.81 15.79
N SER A 308 30.91 -31.38 15.40
CA SER A 308 31.54 -30.20 15.96
C SER A 308 30.80 -28.91 15.58
N LYS A 309 30.99 -27.85 16.35
CA LYS A 309 30.45 -26.51 16.01
C LYS A 309 30.93 -26.06 14.62
N LYS A 310 32.19 -26.34 14.30
CA LYS A 310 32.79 -26.07 12.99
C LYS A 310 32.08 -26.81 11.86
N ASP A 311 31.77 -28.09 12.03
CA ASP A 311 31.03 -28.88 11.02
C ASP A 311 29.59 -28.38 10.84
N LEU A 312 28.99 -27.86 11.91
CA LEU A 312 27.67 -27.23 11.89
C LEU A 312 27.72 -25.77 11.37
N GLY A 313 28.91 -25.21 11.09
CA GLY A 313 29.07 -23.82 10.67
C GLY A 313 28.72 -22.79 11.76
N VAL A 314 28.79 -23.18 13.03
CA VAL A 314 28.53 -22.32 14.19
C VAL A 314 29.82 -21.65 14.62
N VAL A 315 29.80 -20.32 14.67
CA VAL A 315 30.92 -19.53 15.18
C VAL A 315 31.01 -19.62 16.71
N PRO A 316 32.21 -19.53 17.31
CA PRO A 316 32.39 -19.53 18.76
C PRO A 316 31.72 -18.30 19.40
N TRP A 317 31.10 -18.47 20.56
CA TRP A 317 30.36 -17.42 21.27
C TRP A 317 31.28 -16.64 22.23
N SER A 318 32.38 -17.27 22.64
CA SER A 318 33.46 -16.70 23.41
C SER A 318 34.81 -17.12 22.85
N GLU A 319 35.87 -16.37 23.16
CA GLU A 319 37.24 -16.71 22.76
C GLU A 319 37.73 -18.05 23.35
N SER A 320 37.09 -18.53 24.41
CA SER A 320 37.38 -19.81 25.06
C SER A 320 36.58 -20.99 24.50
N ASP A 321 35.65 -20.77 23.56
CA ASP A 321 34.86 -21.86 23.01
C ASP A 321 35.66 -22.65 21.99
N ASP A 322 35.84 -23.94 22.24
CA ASP A 322 36.42 -24.86 21.26
C ASP A 322 35.40 -25.13 20.14
N VAL A 323 35.81 -24.86 18.90
CA VAL A 323 34.98 -25.05 17.69
C VAL A 323 34.98 -26.50 17.20
N ASP A 324 35.96 -27.30 17.64
CA ASP A 324 36.07 -28.72 17.30
C ASP A 324 35.22 -29.60 18.25
N GLU A 325 34.68 -29.02 19.33
CA GLU A 325 33.71 -29.68 20.23
C GLU A 325 32.25 -29.55 19.73
N PRO A 326 31.34 -30.46 20.13
CA PRO A 326 29.90 -30.34 19.86
C PRO A 326 29.23 -29.15 20.54
N LEU A 327 27.98 -28.86 20.16
CA LEU A 327 27.16 -27.84 20.82
C LEU A 327 26.89 -28.20 22.29
N THR A 328 27.13 -27.24 23.18
CA THR A 328 26.76 -27.33 24.60
C THR A 328 25.25 -27.20 24.79
N GLU A 329 24.73 -27.66 25.94
CA GLU A 329 23.30 -27.50 26.27
C GLU A 329 22.85 -26.03 26.28
N ARG A 330 23.74 -25.11 26.67
CA ARG A 330 23.48 -23.67 26.69
C ARG A 330 23.32 -23.11 25.27
N GLU A 331 24.23 -23.43 24.37
CA GLU A 331 24.19 -22.99 22.97
C GLU A 331 22.95 -23.58 22.28
N LEU A 332 22.71 -24.89 22.46
CA LEU A 332 21.54 -25.58 21.94
C LEU A 332 20.24 -24.97 22.45
N GLY A 333 20.13 -24.72 23.76
CA GLY A 333 18.97 -24.08 24.37
C GLY A 333 18.71 -22.67 23.81
N SER A 334 19.78 -21.95 23.51
CA SER A 334 19.70 -20.60 22.94
C SER A 334 19.27 -20.61 21.48
N LEU A 335 19.81 -21.52 20.65
CA LEU A 335 19.38 -21.73 19.27
C LEU A 335 17.91 -22.15 19.19
N LYS A 336 17.48 -23.08 20.04
CA LYS A 336 16.07 -23.49 20.16
C LYS A 336 15.17 -22.32 20.54
N LYS A 337 15.58 -21.51 21.51
CA LYS A 337 14.83 -20.32 21.96
C LYS A 337 14.73 -19.26 20.85
N PHE A 338 15.82 -19.05 20.10
CA PHE A 338 15.83 -18.15 18.95
C PHE A 338 14.82 -18.62 17.89
N LEU A 339 14.88 -19.90 17.49
CA LEU A 339 13.97 -20.45 16.49
C LEU A 339 12.51 -20.40 16.96
N LYS A 340 12.24 -20.72 18.23
CA LYS A 340 10.89 -20.61 18.82
C LYS A 340 10.34 -19.18 18.80
N LYS A 341 11.19 -18.17 19.00
CA LYS A 341 10.80 -16.76 19.03
C LYS A 341 10.57 -16.19 17.62
N HIS A 342 11.36 -16.60 16.64
CA HIS A 342 11.41 -15.95 15.32
C HIS A 342 10.93 -16.82 14.15
N SER A 343 10.74 -18.13 14.33
CA SER A 343 10.20 -19.05 13.33
C SER A 343 9.44 -20.20 13.98
N LEU A 344 8.23 -19.90 14.50
CA LEU A 344 7.42 -20.84 15.29
C LEU A 344 7.09 -22.13 14.51
N ASN A 345 6.80 -22.03 13.22
CA ASN A 345 6.49 -23.18 12.37
C ASN A 345 7.69 -24.11 12.25
N ALA A 346 8.87 -23.58 11.91
CA ALA A 346 10.12 -24.34 11.84
C ALA A 346 10.46 -25.00 13.18
N SER A 347 10.31 -24.25 14.28
CA SER A 347 10.52 -24.81 15.63
C SER A 347 9.55 -25.96 15.93
N SER A 348 8.29 -25.86 15.52
CA SER A 348 7.25 -26.86 15.79
C SER A 348 7.43 -28.12 14.93
N GLU A 349 7.90 -27.98 13.69
CA GLU A 349 8.25 -29.09 12.81
C GLU A 349 9.46 -29.87 13.33
N LEU A 350 10.49 -29.14 13.74
CA LEU A 350 11.76 -29.72 14.17
C LEU A 350 11.70 -30.33 15.57
N PHE A 351 10.90 -29.73 16.46
CA PHE A 351 10.67 -30.20 17.83
C PHE A 351 9.19 -30.46 18.07
N LYS A 352 8.56 -31.30 17.22
CA LYS A 352 7.25 -31.87 17.55
C LYS A 352 7.32 -32.36 19.00
N GLU A 353 6.62 -31.69 19.90
CA GLU A 353 6.43 -32.21 21.23
C GLU A 353 5.70 -33.54 21.01
N ASP A 354 6.41 -34.65 21.21
CA ASP A 354 5.78 -35.93 21.44
C ASP A 354 4.90 -35.71 22.67
N LYS A 355 3.63 -35.33 22.44
CA LYS A 355 2.56 -35.49 23.41
C LYS A 355 2.47 -36.99 23.66
N LYS A 356 3.31 -37.48 24.57
CA LYS A 356 3.18 -38.81 25.15
C LYS A 356 1.79 -38.91 25.74
N MET A 357 0.99 -39.82 25.18
CA MET A 357 -0.12 -40.47 25.88
C MET A 357 0.40 -41.17 27.13
#